data_AF-A0A1A8A212-F1
#
_entry.id   AF-A0A1A8A212-F1
#
_cell.length_a   1.000
_cell.length_b   1.000
_cell.length_c   1.000
_cell.angle_alpha   90.00
_cell.angle_beta   90.00
_cell.angle_gamma   90.00
#
_symmetry.space_group_name_H-M   'P 1'
#
loop_
_entity.id
_entity.type
_entity.pdbx_description
1 polymer ?
#
loop_
_entity_poly.entity_id
_entity_poly.type
_entity_poly.pdbx_seq_one_letter_code
_entity_poly.pdbx_strand_id
1 'polypeptide(L)'
;IETIGDAYCVAGGLHKKVDSHAKPIAHMALKMMELSEEVLTPDGKPIKLRIGIHTGSVLAGVVGVKMPRYCLFGNNVTLASKFESGSHPRCINVSPTTYLLLKDDRSFSFVPRSRQELPENFPKEIPGTCYFLEAGTSHSHASLTSSRSAPPASMRKVSYSIGTMFLRETSL
;
A
#
# COMPACT_ATOMS: atom_id res chain seq x y z
N ILE A 1 2.81 7.29 -7.44
CA ILE A 1 1.71 7.33 -8.42
C ILE A 1 1.06 8.70 -8.31
N GLU A 2 0.11 9.03 -9.17
CA GLU A 2 -0.71 10.23 -9.02
C GLU A 2 -1.36 10.31 -7.63
N THR A 3 -1.53 11.54 -7.16
CA THR A 3 -2.28 11.89 -5.94
C THR A 3 -3.65 12.40 -6.35
N ILE A 4 -4.70 12.06 -5.61
CA ILE A 4 -6.04 12.64 -5.80
C ILE A 4 -6.43 13.35 -4.50
N GLY A 5 -6.38 14.68 -4.51
CA GLY A 5 -6.56 15.48 -3.31
C GLY A 5 -5.46 15.21 -2.28
N ASP A 6 -5.87 14.86 -1.07
CA ASP A 6 -5.04 14.48 0.08
C ASP A 6 -4.62 13.00 0.06
N ALA A 7 -5.06 12.22 -0.92
CA ALA A 7 -4.71 10.81 -1.03
C ALA A 7 -3.37 10.60 -1.75
N TYR A 8 -2.49 9.82 -1.11
CA TYR A 8 -1.19 9.41 -1.64
C TYR A 8 -1.21 7.93 -2.02
N CYS A 9 -0.80 7.62 -3.26
CA CYS A 9 -0.74 6.24 -3.76
C CYS A 9 0.70 5.81 -4.09
N VAL A 10 1.05 4.62 -3.60
CA VAL A 10 2.33 3.95 -3.86
C VAL A 10 2.07 2.52 -4.35
N ALA A 11 2.89 2.06 -5.29
CA ALA A 11 2.83 0.70 -5.81
C ALA A 11 4.20 0.03 -5.82
N GLY A 12 4.26 -1.21 -5.35
CA GLY A 12 5.44 -2.07 -5.40
C GLY A 12 5.34 -3.08 -6.55
N GLY A 13 6.43 -3.35 -7.25
CA GLY A 13 6.45 -4.34 -8.34
C GLY A 13 6.11 -3.79 -9.75
N LEU A 14 5.99 -2.46 -9.88
CA LEU A 14 5.60 -1.81 -11.14
C LEU A 14 6.73 -1.72 -12.19
N HIS A 15 7.96 -1.48 -11.74
CA HIS A 15 9.13 -1.29 -12.62
C HIS A 15 9.88 -2.60 -12.91
N LYS A 16 9.78 -3.57 -12.00
CA LYS A 16 10.31 -4.94 -12.09
C LYS A 16 9.33 -5.86 -11.38
N LYS A 17 9.03 -7.00 -12.01
CA LYS A 17 8.22 -8.04 -11.36
C LYS A 17 9.04 -8.63 -10.21
N VAL A 18 8.52 -8.53 -8.98
CA VAL A 18 9.16 -9.03 -7.76
C VAL A 18 8.08 -9.71 -6.95
N ASP A 19 8.28 -10.99 -6.61
CA ASP A 19 7.26 -11.76 -5.87
C ASP A 19 7.12 -11.29 -4.42
N SER A 20 8.17 -10.69 -3.85
CA SER A 20 8.17 -10.09 -2.51
C SER A 20 7.71 -8.63 -2.49
N HIS A 21 6.92 -8.17 -3.47
CA HIS A 21 6.52 -6.76 -3.57
C HIS A 21 5.69 -6.25 -2.38
N ALA A 22 5.01 -7.14 -1.63
CA ALA A 22 4.18 -6.78 -0.49
C ALA A 22 5.00 -6.32 0.72
N LYS A 23 6.17 -6.93 0.95
CA LYS A 23 7.06 -6.64 2.08
C LYS A 23 7.56 -5.18 2.12
N PRO A 24 8.15 -4.62 1.05
CA PRO A 24 8.59 -3.22 1.07
C PRO A 24 7.43 -2.24 1.22
N ILE A 25 6.24 -2.59 0.71
CA ILE A 25 5.03 -1.76 0.88
C ILE A 25 4.56 -1.77 2.34
N ALA A 26 4.58 -2.93 3.01
CA ALA A 26 4.25 -3.04 4.43
C ALA A 26 5.24 -2.27 5.32
N HIS A 27 6.55 -2.39 5.06
CA HIS A 27 7.56 -1.60 5.77
C HIS A 27 7.38 -0.09 5.54
N MET A 28 7.08 0.31 4.31
CA MET A 28 6.79 1.71 3.99
C MET A 28 5.59 2.21 4.79
N ALA A 29 4.50 1.44 4.87
CA ALA A 29 3.32 1.80 5.64
C ALA A 29 3.64 2.00 7.13
N LEU A 30 4.41 1.09 7.74
CA LEU A 30 4.86 1.21 9.12
C LEU A 30 5.71 2.48 9.33
N LYS A 31 6.66 2.73 8.43
CA LYS A 31 7.52 3.92 8.53
C LYS A 31 6.75 5.21 8.33
N MET A 32 5.72 5.22 7.48
CA MET A 32 4.85 6.38 7.30
C MET A 32 4.02 6.67 8.56
N MET A 33 3.53 5.63 9.25
CA MET A 33 2.87 5.82 10.54
C MET A 33 3.81 6.45 11.58
N GLU A 34 5.04 5.95 11.70
CA GLU A 34 6.06 6.52 12.60
C GLU A 34 6.35 7.99 12.28
N LEU A 35 6.67 8.30 11.02
CA LEU A 35 6.99 9.66 10.58
C LEU A 35 5.81 10.63 10.71
N SER A 36 4.56 10.14 10.66
CA SER A 36 3.39 10.99 10.84
C SER A 36 3.27 11.58 12.24
N GLU A 37 3.89 10.96 13.23
CA GLU A 37 3.90 11.45 14.60
C GLU A 37 4.84 12.65 14.79
N GLU A 38 5.86 12.77 13.93
CA GLU A 38 6.84 13.85 13.94
C GLU A 38 6.33 15.12 13.26
N VAL A 39 5.28 15.00 12.44
CA VAL A 39 4.69 16.12 11.69
C VAL A 39 3.44 16.61 12.39
N LEU A 40 3.42 17.90 12.72
CA LEU A 40 2.31 18.56 13.39
C LEU A 40 1.42 19.31 12.38
N THR A 41 0.11 19.24 12.60
CA THR A 41 -0.87 20.13 11.97
C THR A 41 -0.69 21.57 12.45
N PRO A 42 -1.29 22.57 11.78
CA PRO A 42 -1.27 23.96 12.26
C PRO A 42 -1.80 24.13 13.70
N ASP A 43 -2.66 23.22 14.16
CA ASP A 43 -3.21 23.18 15.52
C ASP A 43 -2.26 22.52 16.55
N GLY A 44 -1.04 22.16 16.14
CA GLY A 44 -0.03 21.53 17.00
C GLY A 44 -0.29 20.05 17.33
N LYS A 45 -1.22 19.39 16.63
CA LYS A 45 -1.52 17.96 16.83
C LYS A 45 -0.78 17.11 15.80
N PRO A 46 -0.30 15.90 16.15
CA PRO A 46 0.27 15.00 15.16
C PRO A 46 -0.72 14.63 14.07
N ILE A 47 -0.23 14.52 12.84
CA ILE A 47 -1.05 14.08 11.71
C ILE A 47 -1.51 12.64 11.96
N LYS A 48 -2.79 12.38 11.71
CA LYS A 48 -3.37 11.03 11.77
C LYS A 48 -3.55 10.51 10.35
N LEU A 49 -2.99 9.34 10.11
CA LEU A 49 -3.03 8.68 8.81
C LEU A 49 -4.00 7.48 8.82
N ARG A 50 -4.64 7.22 7.70
CA ARG A 50 -5.30 5.93 7.39
C ARG A 50 -4.62 5.31 6.20
N ILE A 51 -4.20 4.05 6.35
CA ILE A 51 -3.54 3.32 5.27
C ILE A 51 -4.34 2.07 4.92
N GLY A 52 -4.50 1.82 3.63
CA GLY A 52 -5.02 0.57 3.07
C GLY A 52 -4.02 -0.07 2.13
N ILE A 53 -3.78 -1.37 2.29
CA ILE A 53 -2.87 -2.16 1.45
C ILE A 53 -3.62 -3.32 0.81
N HIS A 54 -3.57 -3.38 -0.52
CA HIS A 54 -4.16 -4.45 -1.29
C HIS A 54 -3.20 -4.97 -2.37
N THR A 55 -3.16 -6.29 -2.50
CA THR A 55 -2.42 -6.98 -3.56
C THR A 55 -3.39 -7.54 -4.59
N GLY A 56 -3.15 -7.19 -5.85
CA GLY A 56 -3.91 -7.69 -6.99
C GLY A 56 -3.25 -7.30 -8.31
N SER A 57 -3.79 -7.85 -9.41
CA SER A 57 -3.34 -7.49 -10.76
C SER A 57 -3.84 -6.11 -11.16
N VAL A 58 -2.98 -5.30 -11.76
CA VAL A 58 -3.37 -3.98 -12.30
C VAL A 58 -2.88 -3.81 -13.73
N LEU A 59 -3.54 -2.90 -14.44
CA LEU A 59 -3.03 -2.34 -15.68
C LEU A 59 -2.28 -1.05 -15.36
N ALA A 60 -1.08 -0.89 -15.91
CA ALA A 60 -0.31 0.34 -15.77
C ALA A 60 -0.03 0.99 -17.12
N GLY A 61 -0.24 2.30 -17.19
CA GLY A 61 0.17 3.17 -18.29
C GLY A 61 1.28 4.12 -17.86
N VAL A 62 2.18 4.46 -18.78
CA VAL A 62 3.19 5.52 -18.58
C VAL A 62 2.81 6.70 -19.46
N VAL A 63 2.61 7.86 -18.85
CA VAL A 63 2.24 9.11 -19.52
C VAL A 63 3.40 10.08 -19.47
N GLY A 64 3.76 10.65 -20.62
CA GLY A 64 4.84 11.63 -20.75
C GLY A 64 6.21 11.00 -21.01
N VAL A 65 6.97 11.61 -21.92
CA VAL A 65 8.31 11.12 -22.34
C VAL A 65 9.42 11.72 -21.47
N LYS A 66 9.37 13.04 -21.22
CA LYS A 66 10.38 13.75 -20.42
C LYS A 66 10.20 13.56 -18.91
N MET A 67 8.95 13.46 -18.45
CA MET A 67 8.57 13.27 -17.06
C MET A 67 7.53 12.14 -16.97
N PRO A 68 7.96 10.87 -17.00
CA PRO A 68 7.05 9.74 -17.03
C PRO A 68 6.24 9.65 -15.73
N ARG A 69 4.91 9.60 -15.88
CA ARG A 69 3.94 9.40 -14.80
C ARG A 69 3.30 8.04 -14.96
N TYR A 70 3.27 7.26 -13.89
CA TYR A 70 2.57 5.98 -13.87
C TYR A 70 1.11 6.19 -13.47
N CYS A 71 0.21 5.82 -14.37
CA CYS A 71 -1.22 5.77 -14.12
C CYS A 71 -1.63 4.31 -13.95
N LEU A 72 -2.23 3.97 -12.80
CA LEU A 72 -2.74 2.63 -12.54
C LEU A 72 -4.24 2.57 -12.78
N PHE A 73 -4.69 1.48 -13.40
CA PHE A 73 -6.08 1.24 -13.71
C PHE A 73 -6.48 -0.20 -13.34
N GLY A 74 -7.78 -0.37 -13.10
CA GLY A 74 -8.41 -1.68 -12.87
C GLY A 74 -9.05 -1.81 -11.49
N ASN A 75 -9.87 -2.85 -11.35
CA ASN A 75 -10.70 -3.07 -10.16
C ASN A 75 -9.88 -3.17 -8.86
N ASN A 76 -8.67 -3.74 -8.92
CA ASN A 76 -7.80 -3.87 -7.75
C ASN A 76 -7.27 -2.51 -7.25
N VAL A 77 -7.14 -1.50 -8.12
CA VAL A 77 -6.78 -0.14 -7.70
C VAL A 77 -7.93 0.48 -6.88
N THR A 78 -9.16 0.33 -7.37
CA THR A 78 -10.36 0.78 -6.66
C THR A 78 -10.56 0.03 -5.34
N LEU A 79 -10.31 -1.30 -5.33
CA LEU A 79 -10.36 -2.09 -4.10
C LEU A 79 -9.31 -1.63 -3.08
N ALA A 80 -8.08 -1.34 -3.51
CA ALA A 80 -7.04 -0.80 -2.63
C ALA A 80 -7.47 0.51 -1.95
N SER A 81 -8.09 1.42 -2.71
CA SER A 81 -8.68 2.64 -2.15
C SER A 81 -9.81 2.33 -1.16
N LYS A 82 -10.67 1.35 -1.43
CA LYS A 82 -11.71 0.94 -0.46
C LYS A 82 -11.13 0.32 0.82
N PHE A 83 -10.00 -0.39 0.74
CA PHE A 83 -9.29 -0.87 1.93
C PHE A 83 -8.76 0.28 2.80
N GLU A 84 -8.30 1.38 2.19
CA GLU A 84 -7.92 2.60 2.92
C GLU A 84 -9.13 3.22 3.60
N SER A 85 -10.21 3.41 2.86
CA SER A 85 -11.42 4.06 3.38
C SER A 85 -12.11 3.25 4.49
N GLY A 86 -11.97 1.92 4.48
CA GLY A 86 -12.41 1.03 5.56
C GLY A 86 -11.41 0.86 6.71
N SER A 87 -10.29 1.60 6.70
CA SER A 87 -9.34 1.63 7.81
C SER A 87 -9.76 2.62 8.91
N HIS A 88 -9.19 2.46 10.11
CA HIS A 88 -9.34 3.42 11.21
C HIS A 88 -8.15 4.38 11.27
N PRO A 89 -8.33 5.60 11.81
CA PRO A 89 -7.23 6.52 12.05
C PRO A 89 -6.10 5.84 12.83
N ARG A 90 -4.85 6.05 12.38
CA ARG A 90 -3.62 5.41 12.90
C ARG A 90 -3.55 3.90 12.71
N CYS A 91 -4.37 3.33 11.82
CA CYS A 91 -4.33 1.92 11.50
C CYS A 91 -3.99 1.65 10.02
N ILE A 92 -3.29 0.55 9.80
CA ILE A 92 -2.94 0.04 8.47
C ILE A 92 -3.83 -1.17 8.19
N ASN A 93 -4.84 -1.00 7.34
CA ASN A 93 -5.75 -2.07 6.95
C ASN A 93 -5.17 -2.86 5.78
N VAL A 94 -5.14 -4.18 5.91
CA VAL A 94 -4.49 -5.10 4.97
C VAL A 94 -5.52 -6.09 4.43
N SER A 95 -5.58 -6.23 3.10
CA SER A 95 -6.43 -7.21 2.44
C SER A 95 -5.96 -8.65 2.71
N PRO A 96 -6.86 -9.65 2.65
CA PRO A 96 -6.48 -11.05 2.79
C PRO A 96 -5.41 -11.47 1.77
N THR A 97 -5.47 -10.93 0.55
CA THR A 97 -4.47 -11.20 -0.50
C THR A 97 -3.06 -10.71 -0.12
N THR A 98 -2.94 -9.55 0.51
CA THR A 98 -1.64 -9.03 0.98
C THR A 98 -1.18 -9.79 2.22
N TYR A 99 -2.10 -10.08 3.15
CA TYR A 99 -1.81 -10.87 4.36
C TYR A 99 -1.18 -12.23 4.01
N LEU A 100 -1.72 -12.95 3.02
CA LEU A 100 -1.18 -14.23 2.59
C LEU A 100 0.28 -14.17 2.14
N LEU A 101 0.75 -13.02 1.65
CA LEU A 101 2.15 -12.81 1.24
C LEU A 101 3.07 -12.41 2.39
N LEU A 102 2.52 -12.02 3.54
CA LEU A 102 3.27 -11.46 4.67
C LEU A 102 3.18 -12.28 5.94
N LYS A 103 2.19 -13.17 6.08
CA LYS A 103 1.87 -13.92 7.30
C LYS A 103 3.03 -14.74 7.88
N ASP A 104 3.97 -15.17 7.03
CA ASP A 104 5.10 -16.00 7.43
C ASP A 104 6.34 -15.16 7.81
N ASP A 105 6.30 -13.83 7.62
CA ASP A 105 7.38 -12.91 7.96
C ASP A 105 7.22 -12.36 9.37
N ARG A 106 8.19 -12.65 10.24
CA ARG A 106 8.20 -12.25 11.67
C ARG A 106 8.33 -10.75 11.90
N SER A 107 8.65 -9.98 10.85
CA SER A 107 8.74 -8.52 10.93
C SER A 107 7.37 -7.85 11.08
N PHE A 108 6.28 -8.60 10.88
CA PHE A 108 4.92 -8.09 10.85
C PHE A 108 4.03 -8.85 11.85
N SER A 109 3.19 -8.11 12.56
CA SER A 109 2.11 -8.65 13.38
C SER A 109 0.76 -8.27 12.75
N PHE A 110 -0.23 -9.16 12.87
CA PHE A 110 -1.54 -8.97 12.26
C PHE A 110 -2.66 -9.19 13.27
N VAL A 111 -3.52 -8.19 13.42
CA VAL A 111 -4.75 -8.30 14.21
C VAL A 111 -5.91 -8.59 13.27
N PRO A 112 -6.55 -9.77 13.35
CA PRO A 112 -7.66 -10.13 12.47
C PRO A 112 -8.87 -9.22 12.70
N ARG A 113 -9.50 -8.82 11.60
CA ARG A 113 -10.78 -8.10 11.56
C ARG A 113 -11.91 -9.03 11.11
N SER A 114 -13.13 -8.51 11.04
CA SER A 114 -14.29 -9.25 10.56
C SER A 114 -14.38 -9.27 9.03
N ARG A 115 -14.91 -10.37 8.45
CA ARG A 115 -15.16 -10.46 7.01
C ARG A 115 -16.22 -9.46 6.53
N GLN A 116 -17.11 -9.01 7.42
CA GLN A 116 -18.09 -7.95 7.13
C GLN A 116 -17.42 -6.58 6.94
N GLU A 117 -16.19 -6.39 7.42
CA GLU A 117 -15.41 -5.16 7.25
C GLU A 117 -14.62 -5.13 5.92
N LEU A 118 -14.75 -6.16 5.08
CA LEU A 118 -14.22 -6.13 3.72
C LEU A 118 -15.03 -5.18 2.83
N PRO A 119 -14.41 -4.56 1.80
CA PRO A 119 -15.16 -3.80 0.80
C PRO A 119 -16.29 -4.62 0.16
N GLU A 120 -17.47 -4.04 -0.06
CA GLU A 120 -18.64 -4.74 -0.63
C GLU A 120 -18.36 -5.44 -1.98
N ASN A 121 -17.51 -4.82 -2.81
CA ASN A 121 -17.12 -5.33 -4.13
C ASN A 121 -15.92 -6.30 -4.05
N PHE A 122 -15.50 -6.72 -2.86
CA PHE A 122 -14.41 -7.66 -2.70
C PHE A 122 -14.84 -9.05 -3.22
N PRO A 123 -14.04 -9.72 -4.08
CA PRO A 123 -14.41 -11.01 -4.66
C PRO A 123 -14.71 -12.05 -3.57
N LYS A 124 -15.91 -12.65 -3.62
CA LYS A 124 -16.39 -13.59 -2.58
C LYS A 124 -15.63 -14.90 -2.61
N GLU A 125 -15.04 -15.23 -3.76
CA GLU A 125 -14.26 -16.43 -4.03
C GLU A 125 -12.93 -16.41 -3.27
N ILE A 126 -12.41 -15.22 -2.92
CA ILE A 126 -11.19 -15.08 -2.15
C ILE A 126 -11.51 -15.32 -0.66
N PRO A 127 -10.95 -16.37 -0.04
CA PRO A 127 -11.18 -16.66 1.37
C PRO A 127 -10.42 -15.69 2.29
N GLY A 128 -10.75 -15.73 3.57
CA GLY A 128 -10.09 -14.93 4.61
C GLY A 128 -10.83 -13.64 4.99
N THR A 129 -10.16 -12.83 5.80
CA THR A 129 -10.65 -11.57 6.35
C THR A 129 -9.61 -10.46 6.14
N CYS A 130 -9.93 -9.22 6.47
CA CYS A 130 -8.94 -8.14 6.58
C CYS A 130 -8.21 -8.18 7.93
N TYR A 131 -7.09 -7.47 8.00
CA TYR A 131 -6.25 -7.42 9.19
C TYR A 131 -5.77 -5.99 9.42
N PHE A 132 -5.52 -5.61 10.67
CA PHE A 132 -4.62 -4.50 10.95
C PHE A 132 -3.19 -4.99 11.01
N LEU A 133 -2.30 -4.27 10.33
CA LEU A 133 -0.85 -4.51 10.37
C LEU A 133 -0.21 -3.68 11.48
N GLU A 134 0.61 -4.33 12.28
CA GLU A 134 1.45 -3.76 13.32
C GLU A 134 2.91 -4.19 13.14
N ALA A 135 3.84 -3.45 13.75
CA ALA A 135 5.24 -3.83 13.77
C ALA A 135 5.44 -5.13 14.58
N GLY A 136 6.14 -6.11 14.02
CA GLY A 136 6.52 -7.34 14.74
C GLY A 136 7.65 -7.09 15.74
N THR A 137 7.83 -8.01 16.70
CA THR A 137 8.84 -7.94 17.77
C THR A 137 10.26 -8.28 17.31
N SER A 138 10.69 -7.78 16.16
CA SER A 138 12.04 -7.98 15.63
C SER A 138 12.86 -6.68 15.77
N HIS A 139 13.67 -6.61 16.83
CA HIS A 139 14.77 -5.66 16.93
C HIS A 139 15.81 -5.98 15.85
N SER A 140 15.86 -5.21 14.77
CA SER A 140 17.11 -4.83 14.08
C SER A 140 16.82 -3.95 12.87
N HIS A 141 17.35 -2.74 12.92
CA HIS A 141 17.36 -1.73 11.87
C HIS A 141 18.25 -2.23 10.70
N ALA A 142 17.68 -2.45 9.53
CA ALA A 142 18.45 -2.72 8.31
C ALA A 142 18.23 -1.58 7.31
N SER A 143 19.24 -0.73 7.17
CA SER A 143 19.30 0.37 6.22
C SER A 143 19.37 -0.17 4.79
N LEU A 144 18.39 0.17 3.94
CA LEU A 144 18.44 -0.15 2.51
C LEU A 144 19.09 1.01 1.73
N THR A 145 20.31 0.79 1.25
CA THR A 145 20.93 1.60 0.19
C THR A 145 20.82 0.85 -1.13
N SER A 146 20.30 1.47 -2.19
CA SER A 146 20.54 1.01 -3.56
C SER A 146 20.41 2.13 -4.59
N SER A 147 21.46 2.28 -5.39
CA SER A 147 21.66 3.22 -6.49
C SER A 147 21.05 2.76 -7.83
N ARG A 148 20.59 3.76 -8.63
CA ARG A 148 20.51 3.94 -10.13
C ARG A 148 20.24 2.70 -11.03
N SER A 149 19.60 2.72 -12.20
CA SER A 149 19.31 3.70 -13.27
C SER A 149 18.10 3.20 -14.10
N ALA A 150 17.35 4.09 -14.76
CA ALA A 150 16.15 3.76 -15.54
C ALA A 150 16.45 3.37 -17.01
N PRO A 151 15.75 2.37 -17.61
CA PRO A 151 15.83 2.04 -19.04
C PRO A 151 14.85 2.86 -19.90
N PRO A 152 15.02 2.92 -21.23
CA PRO A 152 14.16 3.69 -22.13
C PRO A 152 12.80 3.01 -22.37
N ALA A 153 11.77 3.84 -22.53
CA ALA A 153 10.37 3.42 -22.63
C ALA A 153 9.94 3.03 -24.05
N SER A 154 9.26 1.90 -24.17
CA SER A 154 8.44 1.47 -25.31
C SER A 154 7.13 0.90 -24.77
N MET A 155 6.02 1.23 -25.42
CA MET A 155 4.67 0.89 -24.99
C MET A 155 4.48 -0.63 -24.95
N ARG A 156 4.32 -1.19 -23.74
CA ARG A 156 3.87 -2.56 -23.53
C ARG A 156 2.72 -2.58 -22.54
N LYS A 157 1.56 -3.11 -22.96
CA LYS A 157 0.48 -3.49 -22.05
C LYS A 157 0.96 -4.73 -21.29
N VAL A 158 1.22 -4.58 -20.00
CA VAL A 158 1.67 -5.69 -19.15
C VAL A 158 0.80 -5.72 -17.89
N SER A 159 0.30 -6.91 -17.55
CA SER A 159 -0.42 -7.16 -16.31
C SER A 159 0.59 -7.46 -15.20
N TYR A 160 0.54 -6.70 -14.11
CA TYR A 160 1.43 -6.88 -12.96
C TYR A 160 0.61 -7.21 -11.72
N SER A 161 1.01 -8.24 -10.96
CA SER A 161 0.59 -8.38 -9.56
C SER A 161 1.44 -7.42 -8.74
N ILE A 162 0.79 -6.45 -8.10
CA ILE A 162 1.47 -5.40 -7.34
C ILE A 162 0.86 -5.26 -5.95
N GLY A 163 1.67 -4.83 -4.99
CA GLY A 163 1.18 -4.28 -3.74
C GLY A 163 0.83 -2.82 -3.97
N THR A 164 -0.43 -2.45 -3.78
CA THR A 164 -0.89 -1.05 -3.86
C THR A 164 -1.23 -0.56 -2.47
N MET A 165 -0.67 0.59 -2.11
CA MET A 165 -0.93 1.29 -0.87
C MET A 165 -1.61 2.62 -1.17
N PHE A 166 -2.72 2.87 -0.50
CA PHE A 166 -3.36 4.18 -0.42
C PHE A 166 -3.20 4.70 1.01
N LEU A 167 -2.78 5.95 1.10
CA LEU A 167 -2.71 6.72 2.33
C LEU A 167 -3.64 7.92 2.21
N ARG A 168 -4.33 8.26 3.29
CA ARG A 168 -5.05 9.53 3.43
C ARG A 168 -4.83 10.14 4.82
N GLU A 169 -4.74 11.46 4.88
CA GLU A 169 -4.85 12.19 6.15
C GLU A 169 -6.30 12.12 6.65
N THR A 170 -6.49 11.92 7.95
CA THR A 170 -7.80 12.11 8.57
C THR A 170 -7.86 13.49 9.21
N SER A 171 -8.63 14.38 8.59
CA SER A 171 -9.05 15.61 9.24
C SER A 171 -9.89 15.27 10.49
N LEU A 172 -9.65 16.04 11.56
CA LEU A 172 -10.34 15.95 12.86
C LEU A 172 -11.86 15.98 12.73
#